data_AF-A0A813IBG5-F1
#
_entry.id   AF-A0A813IBG5-F1
#
_cell.length_a   1.000
_cell.length_b   1.000
_cell.length_c   1.000
_cell.angle_alpha   90.00
_cell.angle_beta   90.00
_cell.angle_gamma   90.00
#
_symmetry.space_group_name_H-M   'P 1'
#
loop_
_entity.id
_entity.type
_entity.pdbx_description
1 polymer ?
#
loop_
_entity_poly.entity_id
_entity_poly.type
_entity_poly.pdbx_seq_one_letter_code
_entity_poly.pdbx_strand_id
1 'polypeptide(L)'
;MAIPSHWTTTSGVNMVMDMPAITAFQTFLMSTWRSKYTKDRKGSGPVPEGVRVTSVIRVENHEILARYTFYRQKVCENKCNHFPVVTDGRLLLDPPVALDASINEMLLFHGTNPIAADTIARTAFRLDKAGSAKGTMFGPGIYLAENVSKSDEYAKEGDGVFTGQFAILVCRAVAGRVLIVTDAGNYKPRVDSGEADTVCGDRLSAVGTFREMIFFDEAAVMPEYIVLYMRAMCKADVPSAPVGSAAAAVRALADTAAATAAAAAPAAAAVPTAPASASKCKRSGCDIAATKPGDFCCGACEQRPVGPIPWDPFNSDGSVKWWNHGPHCAKRHYTTGAKFVLPEPPKPFRKDTEWVKVFHHDVEACMDKFKKDDFLFRNQSDETSPAFSRLGDLDNFRAADGSLTFWMRWPRTKWPDAGWSQTTNPCTSTSVSGFKFFAGAAEYVNPNWQGGFKGLMLADDCNTKWPDNCCLKGCGDQAWFYAVGLSKRFLKSGDLGYPGPHWCTHPFCKSRGETTEHKQCMSITLWVMKS
;
A
#
# COMPACT_ATOMS: atom_id res chain seq x y z
N MET A 1 13.02 2.82 34.99
CA MET A 1 12.18 2.32 33.87
C MET A 1 13.10 1.97 32.74
N ALA A 2 13.12 0.72 32.31
CA ALA A 2 13.95 0.32 31.18
C ALA A 2 13.23 0.72 29.89
N ILE A 3 13.90 1.50 29.04
CA ILE A 3 13.41 1.80 27.70
C ILE A 3 13.57 0.52 26.85
N PRO A 4 12.58 0.15 26.01
CA PRO A 4 12.71 -1.00 25.12
C PRO A 4 13.98 -0.86 24.26
N SER A 5 14.74 -1.95 24.10
CA SER A 5 16.06 -1.93 23.43
C SER A 5 16.01 -1.49 21.97
N HIS A 6 14.84 -1.57 21.32
CA HIS A 6 14.63 -1.17 19.94
C HIS A 6 14.22 0.30 19.79
N TRP A 7 14.04 1.04 20.89
CA TRP A 7 13.80 2.49 20.86
C TRP A 7 15.10 3.26 20.68
N THR A 8 15.05 4.39 19.97
CA THR A 8 16.21 5.25 19.71
C THR A 8 16.19 6.54 20.53
N THR A 9 15.09 6.84 21.22
CA THR A 9 14.91 8.07 22.00
C THR A 9 14.83 7.80 23.50
N THR A 10 15.12 8.82 24.30
CA THR A 10 15.20 8.73 25.77
C THR A 10 14.13 9.54 26.50
N SER A 11 13.35 10.36 25.79
CA SER A 11 12.24 11.14 26.37
C SER A 11 11.26 11.62 25.29
N GLY A 12 10.08 12.09 25.72
CA GLY A 12 9.10 12.76 24.88
C GLY A 12 8.17 11.81 24.10
N VAL A 13 7.65 12.31 22.97
CA VAL A 13 6.77 11.58 22.06
C VAL A 13 7.37 11.65 20.67
N ASN A 14 7.95 10.54 20.20
CA ASN A 14 8.65 10.49 18.93
C ASN A 14 7.98 9.48 17.99
N MET A 15 7.77 9.91 16.76
CA MET A 15 7.16 9.11 15.69
C MET A 15 8.27 8.77 14.70
N VAL A 16 8.87 7.59 14.84
CA VAL A 16 10.08 7.20 14.09
C VAL A 16 9.66 6.36 12.89
N MET A 17 9.91 6.86 11.68
CA MET A 17 9.69 6.06 10.46
C MET A 17 10.64 4.87 10.44
N ASP A 18 10.08 3.66 10.35
CA ASP A 18 10.80 2.39 10.41
C ASP A 18 10.66 1.64 9.08
N MET A 19 11.26 2.22 8.04
CA MET A 19 11.19 1.67 6.68
C MET A 19 11.71 0.23 6.55
N PRO A 20 12.83 -0.16 7.21
CA PRO A 20 13.29 -1.55 7.18
C PRO A 20 12.26 -2.55 7.72
N ALA A 21 11.38 -2.13 8.62
CA ALA A 21 10.36 -2.99 9.21
C ALA A 21 9.18 -3.31 8.27
N ILE A 22 9.00 -2.59 7.15
CA ILE A 22 7.85 -2.78 6.24
C ILE A 22 7.68 -4.23 5.82
N THR A 23 8.76 -4.92 5.44
CA THR A 23 8.68 -6.33 5.02
C THR A 23 8.25 -7.24 6.16
N ALA A 24 8.78 -7.03 7.37
CA ALA A 24 8.40 -7.79 8.56
C ALA A 24 6.92 -7.58 8.91
N PHE A 25 6.45 -6.33 8.87
CA PHE A 25 5.03 -6.01 9.11
C PHE A 25 4.12 -6.53 8.00
N GLN A 26 4.54 -6.50 6.72
CA GLN A 26 3.80 -7.10 5.62
C GLN A 26 3.56 -8.60 5.86
N THR A 27 4.62 -9.33 6.24
CA THR A 27 4.51 -10.75 6.60
C THR A 27 3.66 -10.96 7.86
N PHE A 28 3.88 -10.16 8.91
CA PHE A 28 3.15 -10.25 10.17
C PHE A 28 1.64 -10.08 9.95
N LEU A 29 1.22 -9.00 9.29
CA LEU A 29 -0.19 -8.71 9.02
C LEU A 29 -0.79 -9.83 8.16
N MET A 30 -0.14 -10.23 7.05
CA MET A 30 -0.68 -11.28 6.19
C MET A 30 -0.75 -12.65 6.88
N SER A 31 0.18 -12.96 7.79
CA SER A 31 0.13 -14.21 8.56
C SER A 31 -1.09 -14.30 9.48
N THR A 32 -1.63 -13.15 9.91
CA THR A 32 -2.83 -13.08 10.77
C THR A 32 -4.10 -12.76 9.97
N TRP A 33 -4.01 -12.65 8.64
CA TRP A 33 -5.16 -12.32 7.80
C TRP A 33 -6.12 -13.51 7.70
N ARG A 34 -7.40 -13.26 7.97
CA ARG A 34 -8.48 -14.24 7.79
C ARG A 34 -9.63 -13.62 7.00
N SER A 35 -9.92 -14.18 5.83
CA SER A 35 -11.02 -13.73 4.97
C SER A 35 -12.37 -14.20 5.52
N LYS A 36 -12.91 -13.44 6.48
CA LYS A 36 -14.23 -13.70 7.08
C LYS A 36 -15.05 -12.42 7.08
N TYR A 37 -16.28 -12.50 6.61
CA TYR A 37 -17.23 -11.40 6.64
C TYR A 37 -17.98 -11.39 7.98
N THR A 38 -18.07 -10.23 8.64
CA THR A 38 -18.89 -10.05 9.84
C THR A 38 -19.92 -8.92 9.68
N LYS A 39 -20.80 -8.78 10.68
CA LYS A 39 -21.77 -7.68 10.75
C LYS A 39 -21.11 -6.30 10.72
N ASP A 40 -19.89 -6.17 11.24
CA ASP A 40 -19.20 -4.87 11.35
C ASP A 40 -18.77 -4.31 9.99
N ARG A 41 -18.63 -5.19 8.98
CA ARG A 41 -18.30 -4.81 7.59
C ARG A 41 -19.54 -4.46 6.75
N LYS A 42 -20.76 -4.54 7.29
CA LYS A 42 -22.00 -4.24 6.55
C LYS A 42 -21.95 -2.81 5.98
N GLY A 43 -21.99 -2.69 4.66
CA GLY A 43 -21.92 -1.41 3.93
C GLY A 43 -20.51 -0.99 3.48
N SER A 44 -19.45 -1.69 3.90
CA SER A 44 -18.05 -1.34 3.60
C SER A 44 -17.46 -2.08 2.38
N GLY A 45 -18.32 -2.71 1.56
CA GLY A 45 -17.90 -3.47 0.39
C GLY A 45 -17.45 -4.92 0.69
N PRO A 46 -16.84 -5.60 -0.28
CA PRO A 46 -16.36 -6.98 -0.12
C PRO A 46 -15.18 -7.07 0.86
N VAL A 47 -14.93 -8.28 1.38
CA VAL A 47 -13.74 -8.55 2.23
C VAL A 47 -12.49 -8.47 1.35
N PRO A 48 -11.48 -7.64 1.68
CA PRO A 48 -10.21 -7.64 0.97
C PRO A 48 -9.51 -8.99 1.07
N GLU A 49 -8.72 -9.34 0.06
CA GLU A 49 -7.91 -10.57 0.06
C GLU A 49 -6.61 -10.41 0.85
N GLY A 50 -6.24 -9.17 1.19
CA GLY A 50 -5.09 -8.86 2.03
C GLY A 50 -4.84 -7.36 2.14
N VAL A 51 -3.61 -7.03 2.51
CA VAL A 51 -3.13 -5.64 2.62
C VAL A 51 -1.75 -5.51 2.00
N ARG A 52 -1.45 -4.29 1.58
CA ARG A 52 -0.12 -3.84 1.19
C ARG A 52 0.34 -2.77 2.17
N VAL A 53 1.30 -3.10 3.01
CA VAL A 53 1.93 -2.15 3.94
C VAL A 53 2.68 -1.10 3.14
N THR A 54 2.42 0.17 3.43
CA THR A 54 3.05 1.32 2.78
C THR A 54 4.03 2.02 3.70
N SER A 55 3.78 2.03 5.01
CA SER A 55 4.67 2.66 5.99
C SER A 55 4.51 2.01 7.35
N VAL A 56 5.62 1.98 8.10
CA VAL A 56 5.64 1.59 9.51
C VAL A 56 6.25 2.75 10.29
N ILE A 57 5.54 3.19 11.32
CA ILE A 57 5.98 4.24 12.23
C ILE A 57 6.07 3.62 13.61
N ARG A 58 7.27 3.55 14.16
CA ARG A 58 7.48 3.17 15.56
C ARG A 58 7.10 4.35 16.46
N VAL A 59 6.30 4.07 17.47
CA VAL A 59 5.80 5.05 18.44
C VAL A 59 6.64 4.96 19.71
N GLU A 60 7.44 5.99 19.96
CA GLU A 60 8.27 6.08 21.17
C GLU A 60 7.69 7.17 22.09
N ASN A 61 6.65 6.79 22.83
CA ASN A 61 5.96 7.67 23.77
C ASN A 61 6.31 7.30 25.22
N HIS A 62 7.19 8.08 25.83
CA HIS A 62 7.78 7.78 27.14
C HIS A 62 6.78 7.90 28.30
N GLU A 63 5.77 8.76 28.18
CA GLU A 63 4.70 8.88 29.18
C GLU A 63 3.75 7.68 29.15
N ILE A 64 3.42 7.18 27.95
CA ILE A 64 2.62 5.96 27.82
C ILE A 64 3.42 4.76 28.31
N LEU A 65 4.70 4.65 27.92
CA LEU A 65 5.59 3.60 28.42
C LEU A 65 5.65 3.59 29.95
N ALA A 66 5.62 4.77 30.58
CA ALA A 66 5.63 4.89 32.03
C ALA A 66 4.41 4.29 32.70
N ARG A 67 3.22 4.70 32.25
CA ARG A 67 1.95 4.15 32.73
C ARG A 67 1.85 2.65 32.46
N TYR A 68 2.24 2.24 31.26
CA TYR A 68 2.28 0.84 30.84
C TYR A 68 3.19 -0.02 31.72
N THR A 69 4.41 0.46 32.01
CA THR A 69 5.37 -0.26 32.87
C THR A 69 4.84 -0.42 34.30
N PHE A 70 4.18 0.62 34.83
CA PHE A 70 3.56 0.54 36.15
C PHE A 70 2.42 -0.48 36.18
N TYR A 71 1.54 -0.48 35.17
CA TYR A 71 0.48 -1.47 35.05
C TYR A 71 1.04 -2.89 34.91
N ARG A 72 2.09 -3.06 34.08
CA ARG A 72 2.80 -4.33 33.90
C ARG A 72 3.27 -4.90 35.24
N GLN A 73 3.89 -4.08 36.09
CA GLN A 73 4.35 -4.51 37.41
C GLN A 73 3.20 -4.96 38.32
N LYS A 74 2.07 -4.24 38.32
CA LYS A 74 0.86 -4.61 39.06
C LYS A 74 0.32 -5.98 38.64
N VAL A 75 0.36 -6.31 37.35
CA VAL A 75 -0.12 -7.61 36.85
C VAL A 75 0.88 -8.74 37.13
N CYS A 76 2.20 -8.46 37.12
CA CYS A 76 3.23 -9.45 37.45
C CYS A 76 3.05 -10.11 38.84
N GLU A 77 2.39 -9.43 39.77
CA GLU A 77 2.09 -9.97 41.10
C GLU A 77 1.08 -11.13 41.06
N ASN A 78 0.26 -11.19 40.00
CA ASN A 78 -0.79 -12.19 39.82
C ASN A 78 -0.36 -13.24 38.78
N LYS A 79 -0.04 -14.44 39.24
CA LYS A 79 0.27 -15.56 38.33
C LYS A 79 -0.92 -15.83 37.40
N CYS A 80 -0.64 -15.95 36.11
CA CYS A 80 -1.63 -16.32 35.10
C CYS A 80 -1.13 -17.48 34.23
N ASN A 81 -2.06 -18.25 33.69
CA ASN A 81 -1.74 -19.26 32.70
C ASN A 81 -1.49 -18.57 31.36
N HIS A 82 -0.55 -19.12 30.58
CA HIS A 82 -0.30 -18.62 29.24
C HIS A 82 -1.57 -18.70 28.38
N PHE A 83 -1.91 -17.61 27.71
CA PHE A 83 -3.03 -17.50 26.80
C PHE A 83 -2.53 -17.25 25.37
N PRO A 84 -2.65 -18.23 24.46
CA PRO A 84 -2.09 -18.11 23.12
C PRO A 84 -2.94 -17.19 22.23
N VAL A 85 -2.26 -16.36 21.44
CA VAL A 85 -2.85 -15.50 20.42
C VAL A 85 -2.22 -15.73 19.05
N VAL A 86 -2.98 -15.43 18.00
CA VAL A 86 -2.52 -15.62 16.61
C VAL A 86 -1.24 -14.82 16.30
N THR A 87 -0.96 -13.74 17.01
CA THR A 87 0.22 -12.90 16.80
C THR A 87 1.51 -13.44 17.43
N ASP A 88 1.44 -14.46 18.28
CA ASP A 88 2.59 -15.00 19.03
C ASP A 88 3.75 -15.40 18.11
N GLY A 89 4.92 -14.79 18.33
CA GLY A 89 6.16 -15.09 17.59
C GLY A 89 6.13 -14.74 16.10
N ARG A 90 5.13 -13.98 15.62
CA ARG A 90 4.96 -13.72 14.18
C ARG A 90 5.57 -12.42 13.66
N LEU A 91 5.85 -11.46 14.55
CA LEU A 91 6.56 -10.24 14.19
C LEU A 91 8.07 -10.46 14.35
N LEU A 92 8.77 -10.62 13.23
CA LEU A 92 10.21 -10.88 13.20
C LEU A 92 10.98 -9.58 12.91
N LEU A 93 11.37 -8.88 13.97
CA LEU A 93 12.25 -7.70 13.92
C LEU A 93 13.64 -8.03 14.48
N ASP A 94 14.63 -7.23 14.12
CA ASP A 94 15.99 -7.28 14.67
C ASP A 94 16.36 -5.90 15.24
N PRO A 95 16.49 -5.75 16.57
CA PRO A 95 16.28 -6.78 17.59
C PRO A 95 14.80 -7.16 17.75
N PRO A 96 14.49 -8.37 18.27
CA PRO A 96 13.12 -8.84 18.42
C PRO A 96 12.36 -8.05 19.49
N VAL A 97 11.04 -7.96 19.29
CA VAL A 97 10.12 -7.41 20.29
C VAL A 97 10.01 -8.40 21.44
N ALA A 98 10.67 -8.12 22.56
CA ALA A 98 10.59 -8.97 23.76
C ALA A 98 9.22 -8.80 24.44
N LEU A 99 8.49 -9.90 24.60
CA LEU A 99 7.20 -9.98 25.30
C LEU A 99 7.31 -10.92 26.49
N ASP A 100 6.69 -10.56 27.61
CA ASP A 100 6.62 -11.37 28.82
C ASP A 100 5.38 -12.29 28.82
N ALA A 101 5.62 -13.55 28.46
CA ALA A 101 4.58 -14.57 28.44
C ALA A 101 3.96 -14.86 29.83
N SER A 102 4.65 -14.54 30.94
CA SER A 102 4.15 -14.83 32.30
C SER A 102 2.97 -13.94 32.73
N ILE A 103 2.78 -12.83 32.02
CA ILE A 103 1.68 -11.87 32.20
C ILE A 103 0.82 -11.73 30.94
N ASN A 104 0.98 -12.66 29.99
CA ASN A 104 0.34 -12.60 28.69
C ASN A 104 0.51 -11.21 28.03
N GLU A 105 1.75 -10.76 27.93
CA GLU A 105 2.09 -9.58 27.13
C GLU A 105 1.95 -9.94 25.64
N MET A 106 1.05 -9.26 24.94
CA MET A 106 0.64 -9.60 23.57
C MET A 106 0.87 -8.43 22.62
N LEU A 107 1.11 -8.73 21.34
CA LEU A 107 0.92 -7.76 20.26
C LEU A 107 -0.46 -7.97 19.65
N LEU A 108 -1.28 -6.92 19.59
CA LEU A 108 -2.64 -6.97 19.07
C LEU A 108 -2.93 -5.78 18.15
N PHE A 109 -3.94 -5.92 17.31
CA PHE A 109 -4.30 -4.91 16.31
C PHE A 109 -5.46 -4.04 16.77
N HIS A 110 -5.41 -2.75 16.41
CA HIS A 110 -6.54 -1.84 16.48
C HIS A 110 -6.66 -1.06 15.17
N GLY A 111 -7.76 -1.27 14.43
CA GLY A 111 -8.00 -0.55 13.17
C GLY A 111 -8.71 0.76 13.39
N THR A 112 -8.24 1.81 12.72
CA THR A 112 -8.82 3.15 12.80
C THR A 112 -8.50 3.94 11.51
N ASN A 113 -8.70 5.26 11.51
CA ASN A 113 -8.18 6.10 10.42
C ASN A 113 -6.79 6.67 10.79
N PRO A 114 -5.96 7.05 9.81
CA PRO A 114 -4.60 7.57 10.04
C PRO A 114 -4.50 8.72 11.04
N ILE A 115 -5.43 9.68 11.03
CA ILE A 115 -5.43 10.82 11.97
C ILE A 115 -5.74 10.36 13.40
N ALA A 116 -6.71 9.47 13.56
CA ALA A 116 -7.02 8.88 14.85
C ALA A 116 -5.89 7.98 15.37
N ALA A 117 -5.18 7.26 14.49
CA ALA A 117 -4.02 6.48 14.87
C ALA A 117 -2.90 7.36 15.45
N ASP A 118 -2.55 8.47 14.79
CA ASP A 118 -1.58 9.44 15.30
C ASP A 118 -2.03 10.05 16.64
N THR A 119 -3.32 10.41 16.74
CA THR A 119 -3.89 10.94 17.98
C THR A 119 -3.77 9.96 19.14
N ILE A 120 -4.15 8.69 18.94
CA ILE A 120 -4.06 7.63 19.96
C ILE A 120 -2.60 7.36 20.33
N ALA A 121 -1.69 7.30 19.36
CA ALA A 121 -0.26 7.11 19.61
C ALA A 121 0.37 8.22 20.48
N ARG A 122 -0.12 9.46 20.32
CA ARG A 122 0.36 10.61 21.11
C ARG A 122 -0.29 10.73 22.48
N THR A 123 -1.58 10.41 22.59
CA THR A 123 -2.40 10.74 23.76
C THR A 123 -2.91 9.53 24.54
N ALA A 124 -2.54 8.32 24.12
CA ALA A 124 -3.06 7.04 24.56
C ALA A 124 -4.52 6.77 24.16
N PHE A 125 -4.96 5.54 24.42
CA PHE A 125 -6.37 5.19 24.35
C PHE A 125 -7.17 5.92 25.43
N ARG A 126 -8.46 6.08 25.17
CA ARG A 126 -9.37 6.88 25.95
C ARG A 126 -10.66 6.10 26.20
N LEU A 127 -10.85 5.58 27.41
CA LEU A 127 -12.00 4.73 27.77
C LEU A 127 -13.31 5.51 27.75
N ASP A 128 -13.27 6.83 27.98
CA ASP A 128 -14.43 7.72 27.81
C ASP A 128 -14.93 7.82 26.37
N LYS A 129 -14.15 7.34 25.40
CA LYS A 129 -14.56 7.17 23.99
C LYS A 129 -14.99 5.75 23.64
N ALA A 130 -15.00 4.81 24.59
CA ALA A 130 -15.44 3.44 24.32
C ALA A 130 -16.88 3.44 23.79
N GLY A 131 -17.12 2.71 22.70
CA GLY A 131 -18.45 2.63 22.06
C GLY A 131 -18.79 3.79 21.12
N SER A 132 -17.98 4.84 21.02
CA SER A 132 -18.31 6.03 20.20
C SER A 132 -18.27 5.75 18.69
N ALA A 133 -17.53 4.72 18.26
CA ALA A 133 -17.38 4.36 16.85
C ALA A 133 -18.20 3.12 16.46
N LYS A 134 -18.13 2.07 17.29
CA LYS A 134 -18.80 0.77 17.11
C LYS A 134 -19.12 0.18 18.49
N GLY A 135 -20.14 -0.66 18.56
CA GLY A 135 -20.77 -1.10 19.81
C GLY A 135 -19.85 -1.80 20.81
N THR A 136 -20.34 -1.94 22.04
CA THR A 136 -19.61 -2.45 23.21
C THR A 136 -20.11 -3.86 23.59
N MET A 137 -20.00 -4.83 22.66
CA MET A 137 -20.60 -6.17 22.82
C MET A 137 -20.21 -6.87 24.14
N PHE A 138 -19.01 -6.59 24.64
CA PHE A 138 -18.41 -7.20 25.83
C PHE A 138 -18.13 -6.17 26.94
N GLY A 139 -18.70 -4.97 26.84
CA GLY A 139 -18.53 -3.86 27.79
C GLY A 139 -17.76 -2.66 27.21
N PRO A 140 -17.74 -1.52 27.94
CA PRO A 140 -17.10 -0.30 27.50
C PRO A 140 -15.59 -0.34 27.76
N GLY A 141 -14.85 -0.95 26.83
CA GLY A 141 -13.39 -1.08 26.90
C GLY A 141 -12.67 -0.76 25.59
N ILE A 142 -11.36 -0.95 25.60
CA ILE A 142 -10.49 -0.89 24.42
C ILE A 142 -10.51 -2.26 23.76
N TYR A 143 -10.96 -2.32 22.50
CA TYR A 143 -11.05 -3.54 21.71
C TYR A 143 -9.81 -3.68 20.83
N LEU A 144 -9.09 -4.79 20.99
CA LEU A 144 -7.96 -5.20 20.16
C LEU A 144 -8.22 -6.61 19.60
N ALA A 145 -7.73 -6.90 18.40
CA ALA A 145 -7.90 -8.22 17.78
C ALA A 145 -6.56 -8.89 17.47
N GLU A 146 -6.52 -10.23 17.56
CA GLU A 146 -5.34 -11.02 17.14
C GLU A 146 -5.25 -11.21 15.61
N ASN A 147 -6.36 -11.02 14.89
CA ASN A 147 -6.40 -11.02 13.44
C ASN A 147 -6.49 -9.60 12.92
N VAL A 148 -5.53 -9.20 12.09
CA VAL A 148 -5.52 -7.87 11.44
C VAL A 148 -6.80 -7.63 10.64
N SER A 149 -7.39 -8.66 10.01
CA SER A 149 -8.58 -8.52 9.17
C SER A 149 -9.85 -8.19 9.97
N LYS A 150 -9.89 -8.52 11.27
CA LYS A 150 -10.93 -8.05 12.18
C LYS A 150 -10.78 -6.57 12.46
N SER A 151 -9.56 -6.14 12.79
CA SER A 151 -9.25 -4.74 12.99
C SER A 151 -9.51 -3.90 11.74
N ASP A 152 -9.21 -4.42 10.54
CA ASP A 152 -9.51 -3.75 9.27
C ASP A 152 -11.00 -3.42 9.09
N GLU A 153 -11.93 -4.14 9.74
CA GLU A 153 -13.37 -3.81 9.70
C GLU A 153 -13.66 -2.46 10.36
N TYR A 154 -12.81 -2.04 11.30
CA TYR A 154 -12.88 -0.76 12.00
C TYR A 154 -12.03 0.33 11.34
N ALA A 155 -11.06 -0.08 10.52
CA ALA A 155 -10.21 0.85 9.79
C ALA A 155 -11.03 1.64 8.76
N LYS A 156 -10.78 2.95 8.73
CA LYS A 156 -11.36 3.86 7.75
C LYS A 156 -10.24 4.44 6.90
N GLU A 157 -10.56 4.65 5.63
CA GLU A 157 -9.67 5.31 4.69
C GLU A 157 -9.34 6.71 5.23
N GLY A 158 -8.08 7.10 5.12
CA GLY A 158 -7.65 8.43 5.47
C GLY A 158 -8.03 9.45 4.40
N ASP A 159 -8.16 10.70 4.82
CA ASP A 159 -8.37 11.81 3.90
C ASP A 159 -7.04 12.45 3.50
N GLY A 160 -7.08 13.27 2.43
CA GLY A 160 -5.92 14.06 2.00
C GLY A 160 -4.75 13.17 1.59
N VAL A 161 -3.61 13.31 2.27
CA VAL A 161 -2.36 12.60 1.95
C VAL A 161 -2.43 11.11 2.26
N PHE A 162 -3.43 10.70 3.03
CA PHE A 162 -3.72 9.31 3.32
C PHE A 162 -4.87 8.75 2.47
N THR A 163 -5.30 9.46 1.42
CA THR A 163 -6.31 8.93 0.48
C THR A 163 -5.84 7.58 -0.08
N GLY A 164 -6.71 6.58 -0.06
CA GLY A 164 -6.42 5.19 -0.42
C GLY A 164 -5.68 4.39 0.66
N GLN A 165 -5.26 5.03 1.76
CA GLN A 165 -4.56 4.39 2.87
C GLN A 165 -5.45 4.24 4.09
N PHE A 166 -5.18 3.18 4.84
CA PHE A 166 -5.82 2.82 6.10
C PHE A 166 -4.74 2.75 7.17
N ALA A 167 -5.15 2.80 8.43
CA ALA A 167 -4.22 2.67 9.55
C ALA A 167 -4.63 1.56 10.50
N ILE A 168 -3.62 0.80 10.93
CA ILE A 168 -3.71 -0.12 12.05
C ILE A 168 -2.65 0.26 13.07
N LEU A 169 -3.05 0.33 14.33
CA LEU A 169 -2.12 0.34 15.45
C LEU A 169 -1.76 -1.11 15.79
N VAL A 170 -0.46 -1.38 15.91
CA VAL A 170 0.03 -2.58 16.58
C VAL A 170 0.34 -2.19 18.00
N CYS A 171 -0.45 -2.74 18.91
CA CYS A 171 -0.46 -2.38 20.32
C CYS A 171 0.18 -3.51 21.12
N ARG A 172 1.09 -3.12 22.01
CA ARG A 172 1.56 -3.98 23.09
C ARG A 172 0.55 -3.91 24.23
N ALA A 173 0.06 -5.05 24.69
CA ALA A 173 -0.99 -5.12 25.71
C ALA A 173 -0.66 -6.16 26.78
N VAL A 174 -0.88 -5.82 28.06
CA VAL A 174 -0.75 -6.76 29.18
C VAL A 174 -2.12 -7.37 29.47
N ALA A 175 -2.32 -8.64 29.11
CA ALA A 175 -3.62 -9.28 29.27
C ALA A 175 -3.83 -9.96 30.64
N GLY A 176 -2.75 -10.33 31.35
CA GLY A 176 -2.81 -11.00 32.64
C GLY A 176 -3.72 -12.24 32.60
N ARG A 177 -4.59 -12.40 33.61
CA ARG A 177 -5.64 -13.42 33.62
C ARG A 177 -6.75 -13.04 32.65
N VAL A 178 -6.96 -13.88 31.64
CA VAL A 178 -7.95 -13.66 30.59
C VAL A 178 -9.24 -14.39 30.90
N LEU A 179 -10.35 -13.66 31.01
CA LEU A 179 -11.70 -14.20 31.11
C LEU A 179 -12.27 -14.44 29.71
N ILE A 180 -12.53 -15.70 29.35
CA ILE A 180 -13.12 -16.06 28.05
C ILE A 180 -14.64 -15.98 28.13
N VAL A 181 -15.27 -15.29 27.20
CA VAL A 181 -16.73 -15.15 27.09
C VAL A 181 -17.18 -15.26 25.64
N THR A 182 -18.36 -15.84 25.41
CA THR A 182 -18.94 -16.02 24.06
C THR A 182 -20.16 -15.14 23.84
N ASP A 183 -20.85 -14.79 24.92
CA ASP A 183 -22.11 -14.05 24.92
C ASP A 183 -21.90 -12.55 25.10
N ALA A 184 -22.82 -11.76 24.56
CA ALA A 184 -22.79 -10.32 24.75
C ALA A 184 -23.15 -9.95 26.19
N GLY A 185 -22.47 -8.96 26.77
CA GLY A 185 -22.69 -8.52 28.13
C GLY A 185 -21.70 -7.44 28.56
N ASN A 186 -21.94 -6.81 29.71
CA ASN A 186 -20.96 -5.91 30.31
C ASN A 186 -20.09 -6.67 31.31
N TYR A 187 -18.85 -6.98 30.92
CA TYR A 187 -17.92 -7.75 31.74
C TYR A 187 -16.95 -6.89 32.57
N LYS A 188 -17.02 -5.56 32.43
CA LYS A 188 -16.19 -4.63 33.23
C LYS A 188 -16.27 -4.89 34.74
N PRO A 189 -17.45 -5.16 35.35
CA PRO A 189 -17.53 -5.43 36.79
C PRO A 189 -16.71 -6.63 37.27
N ARG A 190 -16.49 -7.64 36.41
CA ARG A 190 -15.65 -8.82 36.74
C ARG A 190 -14.16 -8.49 36.69
N VAL A 191 -13.77 -7.55 35.83
CA VAL A 191 -12.40 -7.05 35.81
C VAL A 191 -12.16 -6.12 37.00
N ASP A 192 -13.12 -5.23 37.29
CA ASP A 192 -13.04 -4.31 38.44
C ASP A 192 -12.99 -5.05 39.79
N SER A 193 -13.64 -6.21 39.90
CA SER A 193 -13.59 -7.06 41.11
C SER A 193 -12.27 -7.83 41.26
N GLY A 194 -11.39 -7.79 40.25
CA GLY A 194 -10.13 -8.53 40.23
C GLY A 194 -10.27 -10.01 39.88
N GLU A 195 -11.42 -10.44 39.35
CA GLU A 195 -11.62 -11.82 38.89
C GLU A 195 -10.70 -12.16 37.70
N ALA A 196 -10.54 -11.19 36.80
CA ALA A 196 -9.69 -11.26 35.63
C ALA A 196 -9.08 -9.89 35.34
N ASP A 197 -8.03 -9.84 34.54
CA ASP A 197 -7.35 -8.60 34.15
C ASP A 197 -7.79 -8.14 32.75
N THR A 198 -8.27 -9.06 31.90
CA THR A 198 -8.74 -8.80 30.53
C THR A 198 -9.85 -9.76 30.14
N VAL A 199 -10.71 -9.36 29.20
CA VAL A 199 -11.77 -10.22 28.64
C VAL A 199 -11.42 -10.63 27.21
N CYS A 200 -11.52 -11.91 26.88
CA CYS A 200 -11.49 -12.42 25.51
C CYS A 200 -12.92 -12.73 25.05
N GLY A 201 -13.44 -11.91 24.13
CA GLY A 201 -14.67 -12.19 23.41
C GLY A 201 -14.43 -13.23 22.32
N ASP A 202 -14.69 -14.51 22.61
CA ASP A 202 -14.41 -15.62 21.70
C ASP A 202 -15.58 -15.90 20.73
N ARG A 203 -15.75 -14.99 19.76
CA ARG A 203 -16.70 -15.19 18.66
C ARG A 203 -16.17 -16.14 17.58
N LEU A 204 -14.90 -16.57 17.69
CA LEU A 204 -14.35 -17.63 16.86
C LEU A 204 -14.98 -18.97 17.23
N SER A 205 -14.95 -19.34 18.51
CA SER A 205 -15.59 -20.56 19.01
C SER A 205 -17.12 -20.48 18.93
N ALA A 206 -17.71 -19.31 19.23
CA ALA A 206 -19.16 -19.16 19.24
C ALA A 206 -19.80 -19.24 17.84
N VAL A 207 -19.23 -18.57 16.83
CA VAL A 207 -19.86 -18.40 15.50
C VAL A 207 -18.86 -18.44 14.33
N GLY A 208 -17.63 -18.88 14.56
CA GLY A 208 -16.63 -19.07 13.50
C GLY A 208 -16.03 -17.77 12.95
N THR A 209 -16.07 -16.67 13.71
CA THR A 209 -15.54 -15.36 13.30
C THR A 209 -14.15 -15.07 13.87
N PHE A 210 -14.05 -14.21 14.88
CA PHE A 210 -12.79 -13.68 15.41
C PHE A 210 -12.80 -13.66 16.95
N ARG A 211 -11.61 -13.63 17.55
CA ARG A 211 -11.45 -13.28 18.96
C ARG A 211 -10.99 -11.83 19.08
N GLU A 212 -11.53 -11.15 20.08
CA GLU A 212 -11.14 -9.79 20.45
C GLU A 212 -10.85 -9.76 21.94
N MET A 213 -9.82 -9.01 22.34
CA MET A 213 -9.43 -8.78 23.71
C MET A 213 -9.89 -7.37 24.11
N ILE A 214 -10.54 -7.30 25.27
CA ILE A 214 -11.16 -6.09 25.79
C ILE A 214 -10.46 -5.71 27.09
N PHE A 215 -9.83 -4.53 27.06
CA PHE A 215 -9.09 -3.95 28.17
C PHE A 215 -9.92 -2.82 28.79
N PHE A 216 -9.98 -2.78 30.13
CA PHE A 216 -10.75 -1.79 30.87
C PHE A 216 -9.86 -0.81 31.66
N ASP A 217 -8.57 -0.80 31.38
CA ASP A 217 -7.57 0.14 31.90
C ASP A 217 -6.74 0.65 30.71
N GLU A 218 -6.61 1.97 30.57
CA GLU A 218 -5.85 2.60 29.49
C GLU A 218 -4.35 2.28 29.58
N ALA A 219 -3.84 2.07 30.80
CA ALA A 219 -2.43 1.74 31.02
C ALA A 219 -2.10 0.29 30.64
N ALA A 220 -3.10 -0.57 30.42
CA ALA A 220 -2.88 -1.95 29.97
C ALA A 220 -2.39 -2.02 28.52
N VAL A 221 -2.54 -0.95 27.73
CA VAL A 221 -2.29 -0.93 26.29
C VAL A 221 -1.37 0.23 25.89
N MET A 222 -0.30 -0.10 25.19
CA MET A 222 0.61 0.88 24.57
C MET A 222 0.60 0.71 23.05
N PRO A 223 0.22 1.74 22.26
CA PRO A 223 0.47 1.75 20.83
C PRO A 223 1.98 1.73 20.59
N GLU A 224 2.51 0.65 19.99
CA GLU A 224 3.95 0.48 19.75
C GLU A 224 4.31 0.84 18.30
N TYR A 225 3.39 0.59 17.35
CA TYR A 225 3.55 0.98 15.94
C TYR A 225 2.25 1.49 15.32
N ILE A 226 2.37 2.43 14.38
CA ILE A 226 1.34 2.74 13.38
C ILE A 226 1.76 2.10 12.06
N VAL A 227 0.89 1.29 11.48
CA VAL A 227 1.08 0.69 10.16
C VAL A 227 0.08 1.30 9.20
N LEU A 228 0.59 2.02 8.20
CA LEU A 228 -0.19 2.51 7.08
C LEU A 228 -0.22 1.44 5.99
N TYR A 229 -1.38 1.21 5.40
CA TYR A 229 -1.55 0.18 4.39
C TYR A 229 -2.64 0.52 3.38
N MET A 230 -2.57 -0.11 2.21
CA MET A 230 -3.67 -0.16 1.25
C MET A 230 -4.34 -1.54 1.28
N ARG A 231 -5.65 -1.58 1.06
CA ARG A 231 -6.38 -2.85 0.91
C ARG A 231 -6.05 -3.48 -0.45
N ALA A 232 -5.73 -4.77 -0.45
CA ALA A 232 -5.57 -5.56 -1.65
C ALA A 232 -6.90 -6.29 -1.95
N MET A 233 -7.58 -5.88 -3.01
CA MET A 233 -8.88 -6.45 -3.38
C MET A 233 -8.74 -7.77 -4.13
N CYS A 234 -7.56 -8.04 -4.70
CA CYS A 234 -7.20 -9.35 -5.23
C CYS A 234 -5.80 -9.78 -4.74
N LYS A 235 -5.54 -11.09 -4.73
CA LYS A 235 -4.28 -11.70 -4.30
C LYS A 235 -3.07 -11.18 -5.07
N ALA A 236 -3.25 -10.78 -6.33
CA ALA A 236 -2.15 -10.24 -7.14
C ALA A 236 -1.66 -8.87 -6.62
N ASP A 237 -2.49 -8.13 -5.88
CA ASP A 237 -2.13 -6.84 -5.29
C ASP A 237 -1.45 -6.99 -3.91
N VAL A 238 -1.46 -8.20 -3.33
CA VAL A 238 -0.74 -8.50 -2.09
C VAL A 238 0.74 -8.71 -2.45
N PRO A 239 1.69 -7.97 -1.84
CA PRO A 239 3.10 -8.22 -2.06
C PRO A 239 3.46 -9.67 -1.75
N SER A 240 4.14 -10.33 -2.67
CA SER A 240 4.70 -11.65 -2.41
C SER A 240 5.69 -11.53 -1.25
N ALA A 241 5.57 -12.42 -0.26
CA ALA A 241 6.59 -12.53 0.78
C ALA A 241 7.96 -12.80 0.13
N PRO A 242 9.06 -12.23 0.65
CA PRO A 242 10.40 -12.56 0.16
C PRO A 242 10.58 -14.08 0.19
N VAL A 243 10.92 -14.67 -0.96
CA VAL A 243 11.20 -16.10 -1.06
C VAL A 243 12.63 -16.32 -0.53
N GLY A 244 12.75 -16.54 0.78
CA GLY A 244 14.01 -16.85 1.45
C GLY A 244 13.90 -16.85 2.97
N SER A 245 14.44 -17.90 3.61
CA SER A 245 14.66 -18.17 5.05
C SER A 245 13.61 -17.71 6.09
N ALA A 246 13.20 -16.45 6.12
CA ALA A 246 12.18 -15.90 7.03
C ALA A 246 10.80 -16.55 6.84
N ALA A 247 10.35 -16.78 5.60
CA ALA A 247 9.05 -17.43 5.36
C ALA A 247 9.02 -18.91 5.82
N ALA A 248 10.17 -19.60 5.77
CA ALA A 248 10.31 -20.95 6.27
C ALA A 248 10.36 -20.98 7.81
N ALA A 249 11.05 -20.02 8.42
CA ALA A 249 11.08 -19.85 9.87
C ALA A 249 9.69 -19.50 10.44
N VAL A 250 8.94 -18.60 9.78
CA VAL A 250 7.55 -18.26 10.16
C VAL A 250 6.62 -19.47 10.02
N ARG A 251 6.75 -20.27 8.96
CA ARG A 251 5.97 -21.52 8.82
C ARG A 251 6.32 -22.53 9.92
N ALA A 252 7.60 -22.77 10.17
CA ALA A 252 8.04 -23.71 11.20
C ALA A 252 7.59 -23.29 12.61
N LEU A 253 7.62 -21.99 12.93
CA LEU A 253 7.15 -21.46 14.22
C LEU A 253 5.62 -21.50 14.34
N ALA A 254 4.90 -21.16 13.27
CA ALA A 254 3.43 -21.23 13.25
C ALA A 254 2.92 -22.68 13.37
N ASP A 255 3.60 -23.64 12.74
CA ASP A 255 3.29 -25.07 12.85
C ASP A 255 3.59 -25.58 14.28
N THR A 256 4.64 -25.07 14.92
CA THR A 256 4.97 -25.38 16.32
C THR A 256 3.93 -24.82 17.30
N ALA A 257 3.47 -23.58 17.08
CA ALA A 257 2.42 -22.94 17.88
C ALA A 257 1.05 -23.65 17.71
N ALA A 258 0.72 -24.07 16.48
CA ALA A 258 -0.49 -24.86 16.23
C ALA A 258 -0.42 -26.25 16.89
N ALA A 259 0.76 -26.88 16.90
CA ALA A 259 0.98 -28.16 17.58
C ALA A 259 0.89 -28.06 19.11
N THR A 260 1.40 -26.97 19.70
CA THR A 260 1.28 -26.72 21.15
C THR A 260 -0.16 -26.39 21.56
N ALA A 261 -0.90 -25.64 20.75
CA ALA A 261 -2.33 -25.39 20.97
C ALA A 261 -3.17 -26.68 20.87
N ALA A 262 -2.83 -27.60 19.94
CA ALA A 262 -3.49 -28.89 19.82
C ALA A 262 -3.18 -29.83 21.02
N ALA A 263 -1.97 -29.76 21.58
CA ALA A 263 -1.55 -30.55 22.73
C ALA A 263 -2.16 -30.07 24.06
N ALA A 264 -2.64 -28.82 24.14
CA ALA A 264 -3.21 -28.22 25.34
C ALA A 264 -4.75 -28.31 25.45
N ALA A 265 -5.44 -28.86 24.44
CA ALA A 265 -6.89 -29.07 24.50
C ALA A 265 -7.23 -30.29 25.37
N PRO A 266 -8.14 -30.19 26.36
CA PRO A 266 -8.59 -31.36 27.11
C PRO A 266 -9.34 -32.32 26.18
N ALA A 267 -8.99 -33.60 26.23
CA ALA A 267 -9.61 -34.65 25.44
C ALA A 267 -11.11 -34.75 25.76
N ALA A 268 -11.96 -34.22 24.89
CA ALA A 268 -13.39 -34.46 24.94
C ALA A 268 -13.67 -35.92 24.54
N ALA A 269 -14.28 -36.67 25.45
CA ALA A 269 -14.63 -38.06 25.25
C ALA A 269 -15.48 -38.27 23.99
N ALA A 270 -15.00 -39.13 23.09
CA ALA A 270 -15.71 -39.52 21.88
C ALA A 270 -16.83 -40.52 22.23
N VAL A 271 -18.06 -40.20 21.82
CA VAL A 271 -19.18 -41.15 21.73
C VAL A 271 -19.27 -41.62 20.27
N PRO A 272 -19.37 -42.93 19.98
CA PRO A 272 -19.41 -43.42 18.61
C PRO A 272 -20.85 -43.39 18.07
N THR A 273 -21.05 -42.84 16.87
CA THR A 273 -22.28 -43.08 16.09
C THR A 273 -21.94 -43.52 14.67
N ALA A 274 -22.55 -44.65 14.30
CA ALA A 274 -22.41 -45.42 13.08
C ALA A 274 -22.89 -44.68 11.80
N PRO A 275 -22.52 -45.16 10.59
CA PRO A 275 -22.75 -44.43 9.34
C PRO A 275 -24.18 -44.65 8.82
N ALA A 276 -24.82 -43.57 8.37
CA ALA A 276 -26.11 -43.63 7.68
C ALA A 276 -25.94 -43.44 6.17
N SER A 277 -26.67 -44.30 5.47
CA SER A 277 -26.73 -44.55 4.03
C SER A 277 -27.23 -43.39 3.16
N ALA A 278 -26.78 -43.40 1.91
CA ALA A 278 -27.27 -42.58 0.82
C ALA A 278 -28.77 -42.80 0.52
N SER A 279 -29.51 -41.71 0.34
CA SER A 279 -30.86 -41.73 -0.23
C SER A 279 -31.02 -40.68 -1.33
N LYS A 280 -31.45 -41.17 -2.49
CA LYS A 280 -31.85 -40.44 -3.71
C LYS A 280 -32.94 -39.41 -3.42
N CYS A 281 -32.90 -38.27 -4.14
CA CYS A 281 -34.11 -37.50 -4.44
C CYS A 281 -34.25 -37.31 -5.95
N LYS A 282 -35.38 -37.82 -6.46
CA LYS A 282 -35.89 -37.66 -7.82
C LYS A 282 -36.44 -36.24 -8.00
N ARG A 283 -36.14 -35.60 -9.13
CA ARG A 283 -37.14 -34.82 -9.89
C ARG A 283 -36.87 -34.93 -11.38
N SER A 284 -37.84 -35.56 -12.03
CA SER A 284 -38.04 -35.82 -13.45
C SER A 284 -38.57 -34.58 -14.18
N GLY A 285 -38.24 -34.44 -15.47
CA GLY A 285 -38.95 -33.53 -16.36
C GLY A 285 -38.32 -33.31 -17.74
N CYS A 286 -38.55 -34.27 -18.64
CA CYS A 286 -38.53 -34.19 -20.12
C CYS A 286 -37.18 -34.41 -20.86
N ASP A 287 -37.10 -35.60 -21.46
CA ASP A 287 -36.20 -36.02 -22.54
C ASP A 287 -36.79 -35.71 -23.93
N ILE A 288 -35.95 -35.18 -24.82
CA ILE A 288 -35.66 -35.59 -26.21
C ILE A 288 -36.82 -36.03 -27.14
N ALA A 289 -36.98 -35.37 -28.31
CA ALA A 289 -36.94 -36.00 -29.65
C ALA A 289 -37.10 -35.02 -30.83
N ALA A 290 -36.24 -35.19 -31.84
CA ALA A 290 -36.49 -35.17 -33.31
C ALA A 290 -37.15 -33.91 -33.96
N THR A 291 -36.87 -33.41 -35.17
CA THR A 291 -36.02 -33.74 -36.35
C THR A 291 -36.14 -32.54 -37.34
N LYS A 292 -35.12 -32.37 -38.19
CA LYS A 292 -34.89 -31.42 -39.33
C LYS A 292 -35.96 -31.49 -40.46
N PRO A 293 -35.98 -30.68 -41.58
CA PRO A 293 -34.82 -30.08 -42.33
C PRO A 293 -34.99 -28.75 -43.14
N GLY A 294 -33.87 -28.31 -43.76
CA GLY A 294 -33.76 -27.32 -44.85
C GLY A 294 -32.62 -26.31 -44.63
N ASP A 295 -31.35 -26.67 -44.85
CA ASP A 295 -30.56 -26.53 -46.11
C ASP A 295 -29.71 -25.24 -46.15
N PHE A 296 -28.38 -25.40 -45.99
CA PHE A 296 -27.39 -25.11 -47.04
C PHE A 296 -25.98 -25.64 -46.65
N CYS A 297 -25.37 -26.31 -47.63
CA CYS A 297 -24.08 -27.00 -47.80
C CYS A 297 -22.83 -26.40 -47.11
N CYS A 298 -21.95 -27.22 -46.49
CA CYS A 298 -20.78 -27.96 -47.07
C CYS A 298 -19.73 -27.01 -47.68
N GLY A 299 -18.45 -26.95 -47.33
CA GLY A 299 -17.52 -27.91 -46.70
C GLY A 299 -16.27 -28.01 -47.60
N ALA A 300 -15.05 -27.88 -47.03
CA ALA A 300 -13.86 -28.68 -47.40
C ALA A 300 -12.51 -28.10 -46.88
N CYS A 301 -11.75 -29.02 -46.29
CA CYS A 301 -10.30 -29.24 -46.34
C CYS A 301 -9.30 -28.40 -45.51
N GLU A 302 -8.70 -29.16 -44.57
CA GLU A 302 -7.36 -29.09 -44.02
C GLU A 302 -6.25 -28.84 -45.06
N GLN A 303 -5.19 -28.11 -44.65
CA GLN A 303 -3.79 -28.59 -44.58
C GLN A 303 -2.85 -27.42 -44.17
N ARG A 304 -1.93 -27.67 -43.23
CA ARG A 304 -0.77 -26.78 -42.95
C ARG A 304 0.34 -27.03 -43.99
N PRO A 305 1.27 -26.08 -44.20
CA PRO A 305 2.56 -26.22 -43.52
C PRO A 305 3.19 -24.90 -43.00
N VAL A 306 4.19 -25.10 -42.15
CA VAL A 306 5.02 -24.14 -41.43
C VAL A 306 6.16 -23.62 -42.33
N GLY A 307 6.47 -22.32 -42.31
CA GLY A 307 7.69 -21.72 -42.90
C GLY A 307 7.75 -20.19 -42.71
N PRO A 308 8.93 -19.56 -42.54
CA PRO A 308 9.05 -18.12 -42.26
C PRO A 308 9.07 -17.29 -43.56
N ILE A 309 8.41 -16.13 -43.56
CA ILE A 309 8.53 -15.12 -44.64
C ILE A 309 9.18 -13.86 -44.03
N PRO A 310 10.26 -13.31 -44.63
CA PRO A 310 10.92 -12.10 -44.14
C PRO A 310 10.18 -10.85 -44.66
N TRP A 311 10.02 -9.83 -43.81
CA TRP A 311 9.47 -8.54 -44.24
C TRP A 311 10.51 -7.44 -44.07
N ASP A 312 10.82 -6.74 -45.18
CA ASP A 312 11.75 -5.62 -45.26
C ASP A 312 10.96 -4.29 -45.37
N PRO A 313 11.05 -3.38 -44.38
CA PRO A 313 10.30 -2.12 -44.35
C PRO A 313 10.88 -0.99 -45.22
N PHE A 314 11.98 -1.23 -45.94
CA PHE A 314 12.71 -0.17 -46.64
C PHE A 314 12.52 -0.21 -48.16
N ASN A 315 12.55 0.96 -48.79
CA ASN A 315 12.84 1.09 -50.21
C ASN A 315 14.31 0.72 -50.47
N SER A 316 14.67 0.45 -51.72
CA SER A 316 16.05 0.13 -52.13
C SER A 316 17.09 1.24 -51.89
N ASP A 317 16.64 2.43 -51.43
CA ASP A 317 17.48 3.57 -51.04
C ASP A 317 17.56 3.77 -49.51
N GLY A 318 16.94 2.88 -48.71
CA GLY A 318 16.94 2.94 -47.24
C GLY A 318 15.84 3.81 -46.62
N SER A 319 14.92 4.38 -47.41
CA SER A 319 13.78 5.14 -46.88
C SER A 319 12.58 4.26 -46.52
N VAL A 320 11.83 4.61 -45.47
CA VAL A 320 10.64 3.87 -45.03
C VAL A 320 9.45 4.22 -45.93
N LYS A 321 8.74 3.22 -46.46
CA LYS A 321 7.51 3.42 -47.26
C LYS A 321 6.39 4.01 -46.39
N TRP A 322 5.90 5.22 -46.70
CA TRP A 322 4.74 5.84 -46.03
C TRP A 322 3.61 6.18 -47.02
N TRP A 323 2.36 5.93 -46.59
CA TRP A 323 1.15 6.36 -47.28
C TRP A 323 0.81 7.81 -46.92
N ASN A 324 0.63 8.64 -47.95
CA ASN A 324 0.29 10.04 -47.86
C ASN A 324 -1.24 10.20 -47.90
N HIS A 325 -1.86 10.86 -46.91
CA HIS A 325 -3.26 11.28 -47.02
C HIS A 325 -3.36 12.81 -46.91
N GLY A 326 -3.81 13.42 -48.01
CA GLY A 326 -4.14 14.84 -48.13
C GLY A 326 -5.41 15.24 -47.35
N PRO A 327 -5.87 16.51 -47.51
CA PRO A 327 -6.58 17.27 -46.47
C PRO A 327 -8.09 16.99 -46.32
N HIS A 328 -8.56 15.76 -46.60
CA HIS A 328 -9.99 15.42 -46.51
C HIS A 328 -10.40 14.49 -45.34
N CYS A 329 -9.53 14.29 -44.34
CA CYS A 329 -9.86 13.51 -43.14
C CYS A 329 -9.99 14.37 -41.88
N ALA A 330 -10.62 15.54 -41.99
CA ALA A 330 -11.35 16.11 -40.86
C ALA A 330 -12.74 15.44 -40.84
N LYS A 331 -13.11 14.81 -39.72
CA LYS A 331 -14.38 14.08 -39.46
C LYS A 331 -14.38 12.58 -39.79
N ARG A 332 -13.65 11.79 -39.01
CA ARG A 332 -14.17 10.48 -38.55
C ARG A 332 -14.00 10.38 -37.04
N HIS A 333 -15.14 10.37 -36.37
CA HIS A 333 -15.28 10.21 -34.93
C HIS A 333 -14.65 8.89 -34.48
N TYR A 334 -13.60 8.97 -33.69
CA TYR A 334 -13.36 8.01 -32.61
C TYR A 334 -13.90 8.64 -31.35
N THR A 335 -14.60 7.86 -30.54
CA THR A 335 -15.18 8.25 -29.26
C THR A 335 -14.10 8.65 -28.26
N THR A 336 -13.61 9.89 -28.40
CA THR A 336 -12.89 10.66 -27.39
C THR A 336 -13.86 11.00 -26.26
N GLY A 337 -14.05 10.07 -25.34
CA GLY A 337 -15.03 10.17 -24.25
C GLY A 337 -14.47 10.52 -22.89
N ALA A 338 -13.15 10.49 -22.69
CA ALA A 338 -12.53 11.09 -21.52
C ALA A 338 -11.83 12.38 -21.98
N LYS A 339 -12.40 13.55 -21.66
CA LYS A 339 -11.61 14.78 -21.65
C LYS A 339 -10.43 14.51 -20.72
N PHE A 340 -9.20 14.57 -21.24
CA PHE A 340 -8.03 14.57 -20.37
C PHE A 340 -8.12 15.86 -19.55
N VAL A 341 -8.50 15.72 -18.28
CA VAL A 341 -8.53 16.82 -17.33
C VAL A 341 -7.10 16.93 -16.81
N LEU A 342 -6.54 18.15 -16.87
CA LEU A 342 -5.26 18.42 -16.23
C LEU A 342 -5.34 17.93 -14.79
N PRO A 343 -4.31 17.24 -14.28
CA PRO A 343 -4.34 16.76 -12.92
C PRO A 343 -4.56 17.93 -11.97
N GLU A 344 -5.53 17.77 -11.07
CA GLU A 344 -5.72 18.72 -9.98
C GLU A 344 -4.46 18.79 -9.11
N PRO A 345 -4.14 19.97 -8.54
CA PRO A 345 -3.06 20.09 -7.58
C PRO A 345 -3.25 19.08 -6.44
N PRO A 346 -2.15 18.56 -5.86
CA PRO A 346 -2.25 17.67 -4.72
C PRO A 346 -3.02 18.34 -3.58
N LYS A 347 -3.79 17.55 -2.83
CA LYS A 347 -4.56 18.08 -1.70
C LYS A 347 -3.59 18.67 -0.65
N PRO A 348 -3.85 19.88 -0.13
CA PRO A 348 -3.02 20.52 0.89
C PRO A 348 -2.75 19.61 2.11
N PHE A 349 -1.48 19.53 2.57
CA PHE A 349 -1.11 18.83 3.80
C PHE A 349 -1.69 19.51 5.06
N ARG A 350 -1.81 20.84 5.00
CA ARG A 350 -2.46 21.70 5.99
C ARG A 350 -3.42 22.63 5.24
N LYS A 351 -4.39 23.22 5.95
CA LYS A 351 -5.43 24.07 5.36
C LYS A 351 -4.88 25.31 4.64
N ASP A 352 -3.64 25.67 4.92
CA ASP A 352 -2.85 26.79 4.40
C ASP A 352 -1.78 26.38 3.36
N THR A 353 -1.67 25.11 3.00
CA THR A 353 -0.69 24.67 1.99
C THR A 353 -1.19 24.96 0.57
N GLU A 354 -0.53 25.86 -0.15
CA GLU A 354 -0.81 26.15 -1.56
C GLU A 354 0.21 25.44 -2.46
N TRP A 355 -0.27 24.67 -3.44
CA TRP A 355 0.59 24.00 -4.42
C TRP A 355 0.59 24.76 -5.73
N VAL A 356 1.78 25.12 -6.21
CA VAL A 356 1.97 25.82 -7.47
C VAL A 356 2.48 24.84 -8.50
N LYS A 357 1.74 24.68 -9.60
CA LYS A 357 2.20 23.87 -10.73
C LYS A 357 3.38 24.58 -11.39
N VAL A 358 4.50 23.90 -11.48
CA VAL A 358 5.73 24.45 -12.05
C VAL A 358 6.13 23.81 -13.37
N PHE A 359 5.57 22.64 -13.68
CA PHE A 359 5.85 21.93 -14.91
C PHE A 359 4.69 20.99 -15.29
N HIS A 360 4.39 20.90 -16.58
CA HIS A 360 3.53 19.88 -17.17
C HIS A 360 4.04 19.51 -18.56
N HIS A 361 4.18 18.22 -18.80
CA HIS A 361 4.50 17.71 -20.13
C HIS A 361 3.64 16.50 -20.43
N ASP A 362 2.77 16.61 -21.43
CA ASP A 362 1.97 15.52 -21.98
C ASP A 362 2.30 15.31 -23.45
N VAL A 363 3.14 14.31 -23.71
CA VAL A 363 3.63 14.02 -25.07
C VAL A 363 2.59 13.37 -25.97
N GLU A 364 1.52 12.81 -25.40
CA GLU A 364 0.39 12.34 -26.20
C GLU A 364 -0.49 13.51 -26.68
N ALA A 365 -0.60 14.56 -25.86
CA ALA A 365 -1.34 15.77 -26.23
C ALA A 365 -0.52 16.68 -27.16
N CYS A 366 0.81 16.66 -27.04
CA CYS A 366 1.71 17.45 -27.87
C CYS A 366 3.06 16.75 -28.03
N MET A 367 3.44 16.38 -29.26
CA MET A 367 4.69 15.67 -29.57
C MET A 367 5.95 16.54 -29.42
N ASP A 368 5.79 17.73 -28.83
CA ASP A 368 6.84 18.70 -28.62
C ASP A 368 7.89 18.18 -27.64
N LYS A 369 9.12 18.59 -27.88
CA LYS A 369 10.26 18.28 -27.02
C LYS A 369 10.69 19.56 -26.34
N PHE A 370 11.04 19.44 -25.07
CA PHE A 370 11.76 20.47 -24.34
C PHE A 370 13.21 20.49 -24.78
N LYS A 371 13.78 21.68 -24.88
CA LYS A 371 15.19 21.88 -25.16
C LYS A 371 15.87 22.42 -23.90
N LYS A 372 17.18 22.24 -23.81
CA LYS A 372 17.97 22.70 -22.66
C LYS A 372 17.94 24.23 -22.50
N ASP A 373 17.69 24.97 -23.57
CA ASP A 373 17.62 26.42 -23.62
C ASP A 373 16.22 26.99 -23.33
N ASP A 374 15.14 26.20 -23.45
CA ASP A 374 13.75 26.68 -23.28
C ASP A 374 13.01 26.08 -22.07
N PHE A 375 13.53 25.03 -21.42
CA PHE A 375 12.78 24.27 -20.43
C PHE A 375 12.50 24.99 -19.12
N LEU A 376 13.12 26.14 -18.86
CA LEU A 376 12.86 26.92 -17.65
C LEU A 376 11.54 27.71 -17.73
N PHE A 377 11.16 28.18 -18.93
CA PHE A 377 10.10 29.19 -19.10
C PHE A 377 9.18 28.95 -20.31
N ARG A 378 8.96 27.69 -20.70
CA ARG A 378 8.10 27.36 -21.84
C ARG A 378 6.62 27.51 -21.50
N ASN A 379 5.88 28.31 -22.28
CA ASN A 379 4.45 28.54 -22.06
C ASN A 379 4.11 29.01 -20.63
N GLN A 380 5.00 29.76 -19.97
CA GLN A 380 4.89 30.05 -18.52
C GLN A 380 3.58 30.73 -18.09
N SER A 381 2.88 31.39 -19.02
CA SER A 381 1.61 32.09 -18.78
C SER A 381 0.38 31.23 -19.03
N ASP A 382 0.55 30.03 -19.60
CA ASP A 382 -0.53 29.10 -19.92
C ASP A 382 -0.30 27.76 -19.23
N GLU A 383 -0.79 27.67 -17.99
CA GLU A 383 -0.79 26.45 -17.21
C GLU A 383 -1.59 25.30 -17.86
N THR A 384 -2.42 25.58 -18.88
CA THR A 384 -3.18 24.54 -19.57
C THR A 384 -2.42 23.90 -20.72
N SER A 385 -1.28 24.48 -21.10
CA SER A 385 -0.45 23.98 -22.18
C SER A 385 0.07 22.57 -21.87
N PRO A 386 0.02 21.64 -22.83
CA PRO A 386 0.61 20.31 -22.71
C PRO A 386 2.15 20.32 -22.62
N ALA A 387 2.80 21.48 -22.81
CA ALA A 387 4.24 21.68 -22.63
C ALA A 387 4.49 22.96 -21.82
N PHE A 388 3.97 22.99 -20.59
CA PHE A 388 4.09 24.09 -19.65
C PHE A 388 5.33 23.94 -18.76
N SER A 389 6.06 25.03 -18.56
CA SER A 389 7.14 25.13 -17.61
C SER A 389 7.33 26.56 -17.10
N ARG A 390 7.46 26.65 -15.78
CA ARG A 390 7.97 27.82 -15.05
C ARG A 390 9.03 27.39 -14.02
N LEU A 391 9.78 26.34 -14.35
CA LEU A 391 10.83 25.77 -13.52
C LEU A 391 11.93 26.79 -13.16
N GLY A 392 12.09 27.86 -13.94
CA GLY A 392 12.99 28.96 -13.58
C GLY A 392 12.59 29.74 -12.32
N ASP A 393 11.34 29.61 -11.86
CA ASP A 393 10.83 30.31 -10.66
C ASP A 393 11.11 29.54 -9.36
N LEU A 394 11.74 28.35 -9.40
CA LEU A 394 11.79 27.44 -8.24
C LEU A 394 12.34 28.08 -6.98
N ASP A 395 13.38 28.93 -7.08
CA ASP A 395 13.98 29.57 -5.90
C ASP A 395 13.02 30.53 -5.17
N ASN A 396 11.94 30.99 -5.81
CA ASN A 396 10.89 31.81 -5.19
C ASN A 396 10.00 31.00 -4.23
N PHE A 397 10.09 29.67 -4.24
CA PHE A 397 9.24 28.77 -3.44
C PHE A 397 10.01 28.05 -2.32
N ARG A 398 11.17 28.58 -1.93
CA ARG A 398 11.95 28.01 -0.82
C ARG A 398 11.26 28.25 0.50
N ALA A 399 11.20 27.22 1.34
CA ALA A 399 10.82 27.37 2.73
C ALA A 399 11.89 28.11 3.54
N ALA A 400 11.57 28.50 4.78
CA ALA A 400 12.49 29.21 5.67
C ALA A 400 13.77 28.42 5.99
N ASP A 401 13.73 27.09 5.91
CA ASP A 401 14.90 26.21 6.06
C ASP A 401 15.71 26.05 4.76
N GLY A 402 15.34 26.78 3.71
CA GLY A 402 15.95 26.74 2.39
C GLY A 402 15.54 25.55 1.54
N SER A 403 14.62 24.68 1.98
CA SER A 403 14.18 23.52 1.20
C SER A 403 13.13 23.88 0.14
N LEU A 404 13.11 23.09 -0.93
CA LEU A 404 12.04 23.04 -1.93
C LEU A 404 11.25 21.75 -1.73
N THR A 405 9.94 21.87 -1.60
CA THR A 405 9.04 20.72 -1.43
C THR A 405 8.25 20.47 -2.70
N PHE A 406 8.41 19.28 -3.27
CA PHE A 406 7.87 18.89 -4.57
C PHE A 406 6.77 17.84 -4.47
N TRP A 407 5.91 17.83 -5.48
CA TRP A 407 4.99 16.75 -5.76
C TRP A 407 4.99 16.45 -7.26
N MET A 408 5.05 15.18 -7.64
CA MET A 408 5.14 14.72 -9.02
C MET A 408 4.06 13.68 -9.29
N ARG A 409 3.41 13.76 -10.45
CA ARG A 409 2.39 12.81 -10.89
C ARG A 409 2.64 12.38 -12.32
N TRP A 410 2.23 11.15 -12.64
CA TRP A 410 2.21 10.60 -14.01
C TRP A 410 0.76 10.32 -14.45
N PRO A 411 0.01 11.33 -14.94
CA PRO A 411 -1.45 11.27 -15.10
C PRO A 411 -1.98 10.15 -15.99
N ARG A 412 -1.18 9.63 -16.92
CA ARG A 412 -1.55 8.59 -17.88
C ARG A 412 -1.12 7.18 -17.45
N THR A 413 -0.70 7.04 -16.20
CA THR A 413 -0.18 5.79 -15.67
C THR A 413 -0.86 5.39 -14.37
N LYS A 414 -0.66 4.14 -13.97
CA LYS A 414 -1.06 3.64 -12.64
C LYS A 414 0.02 3.86 -11.58
N TRP A 415 1.12 4.54 -11.93
CA TRP A 415 2.18 4.80 -10.98
C TRP A 415 1.69 5.77 -9.91
N PRO A 416 2.03 5.52 -8.63
CA PRO A 416 1.70 6.47 -7.59
C PRO A 416 2.39 7.80 -7.86
N ASP A 417 1.84 8.89 -7.32
CA ASP A 417 2.53 10.18 -7.27
C ASP A 417 3.83 10.08 -6.48
N ALA A 418 4.68 11.10 -6.47
CA ALA A 418 5.86 11.16 -5.60
C ALA A 418 5.96 12.55 -4.94
N GLY A 419 6.10 12.58 -3.61
CA GLY A 419 6.26 13.76 -2.79
C GLY A 419 7.55 13.70 -1.98
N TRP A 420 8.39 14.72 -2.14
CA TRP A 420 9.68 14.82 -1.44
C TRP A 420 10.08 16.28 -1.24
N SER A 421 11.08 16.52 -0.42
CA SER A 421 11.77 17.80 -0.34
C SER A 421 13.26 17.61 -0.61
N GLN A 422 13.92 18.68 -1.06
CA GLN A 422 15.37 18.75 -1.25
C GLN A 422 15.84 20.20 -1.09
N THR A 423 17.11 20.42 -0.73
CA THR A 423 17.66 21.78 -0.60
C THR A 423 18.29 22.29 -1.91
N THR A 424 18.69 21.40 -2.81
CA THR A 424 19.26 21.79 -4.11
C THR A 424 18.16 22.18 -5.10
N ASN A 425 18.40 23.24 -5.90
CA ASN A 425 17.54 23.56 -7.04
C ASN A 425 17.84 22.57 -8.19
N PRO A 426 16.86 21.76 -8.63
CA PRO A 426 17.09 20.75 -9.66
C PRO A 426 17.46 21.37 -11.02
N CYS A 427 17.13 22.64 -11.29
CA CYS A 427 17.44 23.31 -12.54
C CYS A 427 18.88 23.81 -12.65
N THR A 428 19.62 23.86 -11.53
CA THR A 428 21.00 24.40 -11.50
C THR A 428 22.01 23.44 -10.87
N SER A 429 21.56 22.45 -10.10
CA SER A 429 22.44 21.48 -9.44
C SER A 429 22.45 20.12 -10.14
N THR A 430 23.65 19.58 -10.36
CA THR A 430 23.87 18.20 -10.86
C THR A 430 23.94 17.15 -9.74
N SER A 431 23.65 17.56 -8.50
CA SER A 431 23.59 16.71 -7.30
C SER A 431 22.36 17.03 -6.46
N VAL A 432 21.99 16.11 -5.55
CA VAL A 432 20.89 16.32 -4.61
C VAL A 432 21.39 16.29 -3.17
N SER A 433 20.98 17.31 -2.40
CA SER A 433 21.19 17.39 -0.96
C SER A 433 19.88 17.64 -0.24
N GLY A 434 19.84 17.29 1.05
CA GLY A 434 18.66 17.51 1.89
C GLY A 434 17.42 16.73 1.46
N PHE A 435 17.60 15.65 0.70
CA PHE A 435 16.48 14.81 0.23
C PHE A 435 15.72 14.21 1.42
N LYS A 436 14.41 14.48 1.48
CA LYS A 436 13.49 13.83 2.43
C LYS A 436 12.24 13.40 1.68
N PHE A 437 11.99 12.10 1.66
CA PHE A 437 10.81 11.54 1.05
C PHE A 437 9.64 11.49 2.04
N PHE A 438 8.42 11.79 1.59
CA PHE A 438 7.24 11.75 2.47
C PHE A 438 5.96 11.18 1.84
N ALA A 439 5.92 10.89 0.53
CA ALA A 439 4.76 10.25 -0.10
C ALA A 439 5.06 9.60 -1.46
N GLY A 440 4.56 8.39 -1.75
CA GLY A 440 4.40 7.91 -3.14
C GLY A 440 5.48 6.99 -3.76
N ALA A 441 5.78 7.14 -5.06
CA ALA A 441 6.53 6.18 -5.90
C ALA A 441 8.06 6.19 -5.76
N ALA A 442 8.67 7.04 -4.91
CA ALA A 442 10.14 7.04 -4.77
C ALA A 442 10.70 5.71 -4.24
N GLU A 443 9.85 4.86 -3.68
CA GLU A 443 10.17 3.53 -3.18
C GLU A 443 10.07 2.41 -4.22
N TYR A 444 9.69 2.71 -5.46
CA TYR A 444 9.77 1.70 -6.53
C TYR A 444 11.21 1.49 -6.95
N VAL A 445 11.89 0.67 -6.15
CA VAL A 445 13.08 -0.07 -6.51
C VAL A 445 12.62 -1.06 -7.58
N ASN A 446 12.89 -0.77 -8.85
CA ASN A 446 13.01 -1.86 -9.81
C ASN A 446 14.03 -2.83 -9.21
N PRO A 447 13.72 -4.13 -9.02
CA PRO A 447 14.64 -5.07 -8.36
C PRO A 447 16.02 -5.16 -9.03
N ASN A 448 16.16 -4.65 -10.26
CA ASN A 448 17.44 -4.55 -10.97
C ASN A 448 18.26 -3.28 -10.63
N TRP A 449 17.73 -2.31 -9.88
CA TRP A 449 18.33 -0.98 -9.68
C TRP A 449 18.54 -0.69 -8.19
N GLN A 450 19.75 -0.97 -7.70
CA GLN A 450 20.15 -0.64 -6.33
C GLN A 450 20.28 0.89 -6.17
N GLY A 451 19.33 1.55 -5.51
CA GLY A 451 19.51 2.96 -5.12
C GLY A 451 18.26 3.82 -4.91
N GLY A 452 17.15 3.52 -5.58
CA GLY A 452 15.89 4.30 -5.46
C GLY A 452 15.99 5.76 -5.94
N PHE A 453 14.86 6.48 -5.89
CA PHE A 453 14.82 7.91 -6.22
C PHE A 453 15.32 8.76 -5.05
N LYS A 454 16.28 9.65 -5.32
CA LYS A 454 16.89 10.54 -4.32
C LYS A 454 16.72 12.02 -4.64
N GLY A 455 15.63 12.38 -5.32
CA GLY A 455 15.30 13.75 -5.72
C GLY A 455 15.65 14.06 -7.17
N LEU A 456 15.34 15.27 -7.63
CA LEU A 456 15.62 15.73 -9.00
C LEU A 456 16.92 16.51 -9.06
N MET A 457 17.64 16.35 -10.17
CA MET A 457 18.85 17.11 -10.50
C MET A 457 18.90 17.42 -11.98
N LEU A 458 19.72 18.40 -12.34
CA LEU A 458 19.97 18.78 -13.71
C LEU A 458 20.58 17.59 -14.45
N ALA A 459 20.03 17.26 -15.61
CA ALA A 459 20.65 16.26 -16.47
C ALA A 459 21.80 16.93 -17.21
N ASP A 460 23.02 16.69 -16.74
CA ASP A 460 24.26 17.20 -17.35
C ASP A 460 25.02 16.06 -18.07
N ASP A 461 25.81 16.46 -19.07
CA ASP A 461 26.52 15.60 -20.02
C ASP A 461 27.55 14.70 -19.36
N CYS A 462 28.09 15.12 -18.22
CA CYS A 462 29.18 14.41 -17.54
C CYS A 462 28.73 13.24 -16.66
N ASN A 463 27.44 13.14 -16.31
CA ASN A 463 27.00 12.31 -15.18
C ASN A 463 25.83 11.36 -15.51
N THR A 464 25.59 11.09 -16.80
CA THR A 464 24.62 10.08 -17.24
C THR A 464 25.14 9.29 -18.43
N LYS A 465 24.64 8.07 -18.59
CA LYS A 465 24.88 7.26 -19.79
C LYS A 465 24.28 7.89 -21.06
N TRP A 466 23.27 8.78 -20.92
CA TRP A 466 22.60 9.47 -22.05
C TRP A 466 21.94 10.80 -21.60
N PRO A 467 22.67 11.94 -21.64
CA PRO A 467 22.27 13.22 -21.01
C PRO A 467 21.24 14.03 -21.80
N ASP A 468 21.16 13.79 -23.11
CA ASP A 468 20.34 14.56 -24.04
C ASP A 468 18.86 14.19 -24.06
N ASN A 469 18.44 13.21 -23.26
CA ASN A 469 17.10 12.65 -23.34
C ASN A 469 16.07 13.44 -22.53
N CYS A 470 16.50 14.19 -21.51
CA CYS A 470 15.62 14.97 -20.65
C CYS A 470 16.33 16.20 -20.06
N CYS A 471 15.56 17.16 -19.56
CA CYS A 471 16.09 18.36 -18.91
C CYS A 471 16.53 18.08 -17.47
N LEU A 472 15.69 17.41 -16.68
CA LEU A 472 15.98 16.97 -15.31
C LEU A 472 15.85 15.46 -15.19
N LYS A 473 16.60 14.88 -14.26
CA LYS A 473 16.61 13.43 -13.98
C LYS A 473 16.51 13.16 -12.48
N GLY A 474 16.14 11.94 -12.12
CA GLY A 474 16.24 11.45 -10.74
C GLY A 474 17.70 11.20 -10.33
N CYS A 475 18.05 11.57 -9.10
CA CYS A 475 19.28 11.15 -8.47
C CYS A 475 19.21 9.68 -8.06
N GLY A 476 20.24 8.90 -8.40
CA GLY A 476 20.25 7.44 -8.23
C GLY A 476 19.52 6.66 -9.34
N ASP A 477 18.93 7.35 -10.33
CA ASP A 477 18.24 6.74 -11.47
C ASP A 477 19.24 6.35 -12.57
N GLN A 478 19.23 5.08 -12.99
CA GLN A 478 20.01 4.60 -14.15
C GLN A 478 19.19 4.49 -15.45
N ALA A 479 17.91 4.87 -15.45
CA ALA A 479 16.97 4.51 -16.51
C ALA A 479 15.82 5.51 -16.80
N TRP A 480 16.00 6.80 -16.47
CA TRP A 480 15.09 7.91 -16.83
C TRP A 480 13.64 7.76 -16.38
N PHE A 481 13.39 6.93 -15.37
CA PHE A 481 12.06 6.73 -14.82
C PHE A 481 11.47 8.05 -14.32
N TYR A 482 12.32 8.91 -13.74
CA TYR A 482 11.94 10.21 -13.16
C TYR A 482 12.30 11.39 -14.07
N ALA A 483 12.39 11.18 -15.39
CA ALA A 483 12.76 12.23 -16.32
C ALA A 483 11.69 13.34 -16.39
N VAL A 484 12.15 14.60 -16.34
CA VAL A 484 11.32 15.80 -16.51
C VAL A 484 11.83 16.57 -17.72
N GLY A 485 10.92 17.02 -18.59
CA GLY A 485 11.26 17.73 -19.81
C GLY A 485 11.95 16.85 -20.84
N LEU A 486 11.22 15.94 -21.49
CA LEU A 486 11.77 15.15 -22.59
C LEU A 486 12.42 16.04 -23.65
N SER A 487 13.68 15.76 -23.96
CA SER A 487 14.42 16.38 -25.06
C SER A 487 14.66 15.47 -26.25
N LYS A 488 14.84 14.16 -26.04
CA LYS A 488 15.03 13.17 -27.13
C LYS A 488 14.44 11.81 -26.78
N ARG A 489 13.91 11.11 -27.80
CA ARG A 489 13.57 9.69 -27.70
C ARG A 489 14.84 8.86 -27.52
N PHE A 490 14.74 7.72 -26.85
CA PHE A 490 15.83 6.75 -26.81
C PHE A 490 15.56 5.61 -27.79
N LEU A 491 16.64 5.02 -28.31
CA LEU A 491 16.61 3.81 -29.12
C LEU A 491 16.98 2.62 -28.24
N LYS A 492 16.15 1.58 -28.21
CA LYS A 492 16.48 0.31 -27.55
C LYS A 492 16.06 -0.85 -28.43
N SER A 493 17.03 -1.68 -28.83
CA SER A 493 16.79 -2.89 -29.64
C SER A 493 15.99 -2.66 -30.94
N GLY A 494 16.16 -1.50 -31.58
CA GLY A 494 15.45 -1.13 -32.82
C GLY A 494 14.17 -0.33 -32.62
N ASP A 495 13.65 -0.23 -31.38
CA ASP A 495 12.42 0.50 -31.07
C ASP A 495 12.69 1.90 -30.48
N LEU A 496 11.87 2.87 -30.88
CA LEU A 496 11.85 4.23 -30.31
C LEU A 496 10.99 4.27 -29.04
N GLY A 497 11.62 4.62 -27.91
CA GLY A 497 10.98 4.79 -26.60
C GLY A 497 11.09 6.21 -26.05
N TYR A 498 10.35 6.47 -24.98
CA TYR A 498 10.32 7.75 -24.28
C TYR A 498 10.71 7.61 -22.80
N PRO A 499 11.70 8.37 -22.28
CA PRO A 499 11.95 8.51 -20.84
C PRO A 499 10.70 8.57 -19.96
N GLY A 500 10.60 7.68 -18.97
CA GLY A 500 9.50 7.67 -18.00
C GLY A 500 9.18 6.28 -17.47
N PRO A 501 8.19 6.16 -16.58
CA PRO A 501 7.86 4.90 -15.95
C PRO A 501 7.18 3.93 -16.93
N HIS A 502 7.44 2.62 -16.73
CA HIS A 502 6.97 1.54 -17.60
C HIS A 502 5.47 1.25 -17.38
N TRP A 503 4.70 1.05 -18.46
CA TRP A 503 3.29 0.58 -18.53
C TRP A 503 2.24 1.68 -18.72
N CYS A 504 1.84 1.92 -19.98
CA CYS A 504 0.66 2.70 -20.35
C CYS A 504 -0.52 1.75 -20.58
N THR A 505 -1.68 2.00 -19.98
CA THR A 505 -2.91 1.20 -20.20
C THR A 505 -3.78 1.71 -21.35
N HIS A 506 -3.27 2.60 -22.21
CA HIS A 506 -4.10 3.28 -23.20
C HIS A 506 -4.42 2.40 -24.43
N PRO A 507 -5.67 2.41 -24.94
CA PRO A 507 -6.09 1.62 -26.11
C PRO A 507 -5.32 1.90 -27.42
N PHE A 508 -4.70 3.09 -27.53
CA PHE A 508 -3.86 3.45 -28.68
C PHE A 508 -2.67 2.50 -28.88
N CYS A 509 -2.15 1.89 -27.81
CA CYS A 509 -1.08 0.89 -27.92
C CYS A 509 -1.56 -0.45 -28.49
N LYS A 510 -2.87 -0.74 -28.49
CA LYS A 510 -3.42 -2.01 -29.01
C LYS A 510 -3.84 -1.93 -30.48
N SER A 511 -4.19 -0.76 -31.00
CA SER A 511 -4.87 -0.62 -32.30
C SER A 511 -3.95 -0.67 -33.54
N ARG A 512 -2.62 -0.81 -33.37
CA ARG A 512 -1.67 -0.94 -34.50
C ARG A 512 -1.12 -2.35 -34.72
N GLY A 513 -1.59 -3.36 -33.98
CA GLY A 513 -1.06 -4.72 -34.10
C GLY A 513 0.41 -4.86 -33.69
N GLU A 514 0.96 -3.88 -32.97
CA GLU A 514 2.34 -3.85 -32.49
C GLU A 514 2.46 -4.73 -31.23
N THR A 515 2.97 -5.94 -31.38
CA THR A 515 3.17 -6.92 -30.30
C THR A 515 4.52 -6.73 -29.61
N THR A 516 4.67 -5.73 -28.73
CA THR A 516 5.73 -5.70 -27.69
C THR A 516 5.54 -4.53 -26.71
N GLU A 517 5.85 -4.79 -25.45
CA GLU A 517 5.64 -3.99 -24.25
C GLU A 517 6.45 -2.68 -24.14
N HIS A 518 6.64 -1.92 -25.22
CA HIS A 518 7.75 -0.94 -25.28
C HIS A 518 7.37 0.49 -25.65
N LYS A 519 6.42 1.16 -24.99
CA LYS A 519 6.36 2.64 -25.02
C LYS A 519 5.99 3.21 -23.63
N GLN A 520 7.03 3.56 -22.88
CA GLN A 520 7.00 4.28 -21.58
C GLN A 520 6.19 5.58 -21.72
N CYS A 521 5.38 5.89 -20.70
CA CYS A 521 4.33 6.91 -20.77
C CYS A 521 4.84 8.27 -20.28
N MET A 522 4.57 9.33 -21.04
CA MET A 522 5.12 10.67 -20.81
C MET A 522 4.05 11.74 -20.66
N SER A 523 3.14 11.49 -19.73
CA SER A 523 2.48 12.61 -19.07
C SER A 523 3.08 12.73 -17.68
N ILE A 524 3.65 13.88 -17.37
CA ILE A 524 4.22 14.20 -16.06
C ILE A 524 3.80 15.61 -15.66
N THR A 525 3.51 15.80 -14.38
CA THR A 525 3.22 17.11 -13.80
C THR A 525 3.99 17.26 -12.50
N LEU A 526 4.61 18.42 -12.31
CA LEU A 526 5.37 18.77 -11.11
C LEU A 526 4.76 20.01 -10.47
N TRP A 527 4.57 19.93 -9.16
CA TRP A 527 4.20 21.05 -8.31
C TRP A 527 5.30 21.31 -7.28
N VAL A 528 5.37 22.56 -6.83
CA VAL A 528 6.16 22.98 -5.69
C VAL A 528 5.22 23.59 -4.64
N MET A 529 5.53 23.38 -3.37
CA MET A 529 4.79 23.99 -2.28
C MET A 529 5.14 25.47 -2.18
N LYS A 530 4.13 26.33 -2.11
CA LYS A 530 4.32 27.75 -1.80
C LYS A 530 4.57 27.89 -0.30
N SER A 531 5.69 28.51 0.05
CA SER A 531 6.10 28.77 1.43
C SER A 531 5.49 30.05 2.00
#